data_AF-A0A8J7BA39-F1
#
_entry.id   AF-A0A8J7BA39-F1
#
_cell.length_a   1.000
_cell.length_b   1.000
_cell.length_c   1.000
_cell.angle_alpha   90.00
_cell.angle_beta   90.00
_cell.angle_gamma   90.00
#
_symmetry.space_group_name_H-M   'P 1'
#
loop_
_entity.id
_entity.type
_entity.pdbx_description
1 polymer ?
#
loop_
_entity_poly.entity_id
_entity_poly.type
_entity_poly.pdbx_seq_one_letter_code
_entity_poly.pdbx_strand_id
1 'polypeptide(L)'
;MPSLQSLQQRLTALEAQIAGLKQEGDYLIGVQLERSAAGGTASQSTKQDLKYVRLRAGRGKLLPNGKKSMYVPVRDIARYDAACCRGAQIQKLERELNQLQAQIVKLEPSPYRSVRDGKRPRFVRQ
;
A
#
# COMPACT_ATOMS: atom_id res chain seq x y z
N MET A 1 3.15 28.35 0.33
CA MET A 1 3.87 27.15 -0.13
C MET A 1 4.46 26.46 1.09
N PRO A 2 4.21 25.17 1.33
CA PRO A 2 4.86 24.45 2.43
C PRO A 2 6.39 24.51 2.25
N SER A 3 7.13 24.75 3.32
CA SER A 3 8.59 24.77 3.29
C SER A 3 9.15 23.35 3.11
N LEU A 4 10.33 23.20 2.53
CA LEU A 4 11.01 21.90 2.39
C LEU A 4 11.10 21.16 3.73
N GLN A 5 11.40 21.89 4.81
CA GLN A 5 11.44 21.34 6.17
C GLN A 5 10.09 20.77 6.62
N SER A 6 8.97 21.46 6.33
CA SER A 6 7.63 20.97 6.68
C SER A 6 7.25 19.69 5.92
N LEU A 7 7.72 19.55 4.66
CA LEU A 7 7.49 18.34 3.86
C LEU A 7 8.34 17.17 4.37
N GLN A 8 9.59 17.41 4.75
CA GLN A 8 10.47 16.40 5.35
C GLN A 8 9.92 15.91 6.70
N GLN A 9 9.45 16.80 7.56
CA GLN A 9 8.78 16.42 8.82
C GLN A 9 7.54 15.57 8.60
N ARG A 10 6.75 15.89 7.57
CA ARG A 10 5.56 15.09 7.23
C ARG A 10 5.95 13.71 6.68
N LEU A 11 7.03 13.62 5.92
CA LEU A 11 7.57 12.36 5.41
C LEU A 11 7.98 11.46 6.57
N THR A 12 8.78 11.95 7.52
CA THR A 12 9.20 11.15 8.68
C THR A 12 8.03 10.72 9.55
N ALA A 13 7.01 11.58 9.71
CA ALA A 13 5.79 11.24 10.44
C ALA A 13 5.00 10.09 9.75
N LEU A 14 4.89 10.11 8.41
CA LEU A 14 4.23 9.04 7.66
C LEU A 14 5.01 7.73 7.72
N GLU A 15 6.34 7.79 7.64
CA GLU A 15 7.20 6.61 7.81
C GLU A 15 7.02 5.98 9.19
N ALA A 16 6.99 6.79 10.25
CA ALA A 16 6.74 6.32 11.60
C ALA A 16 5.36 5.66 11.75
N GLN A 17 4.32 6.23 11.14
CA GLN A 17 2.97 5.63 11.14
C GLN A 17 2.93 4.29 10.40
N ILE A 18 3.58 4.20 9.24
CA ILE A 18 3.68 2.95 8.49
C ILE A 18 4.43 1.90 9.31
N ALA A 19 5.54 2.28 9.96
CA ALA A 19 6.31 1.39 10.80
C ALA A 19 5.48 0.87 11.99
N GLY A 20 4.72 1.75 12.65
CA GLY A 20 3.82 1.38 13.74
C GLY A 20 2.77 0.34 13.30
N LEU A 21 2.09 0.57 12.18
CA LEU A 21 1.09 -0.37 11.64
C LEU A 21 1.70 -1.72 11.24
N LYS A 22 2.96 -1.73 10.77
CA LYS A 22 3.70 -2.95 10.44
C LYS A 22 4.14 -3.72 11.70
N GLN A 23 4.39 -3.03 12.81
CA GLN A 23 4.74 -3.66 14.09
C GLN A 23 3.52 -4.20 14.85
N GLU A 24 2.34 -3.61 14.64
CA GLU A 24 1.09 -4.03 15.29
C GLU A 24 0.64 -5.46 14.92
N GLY A 25 1.07 -5.98 13.76
CA GLY A 25 0.92 -7.40 13.42
C GLY A 25 0.89 -7.69 11.92
N ASP A 26 0.30 -8.83 11.54
CA ASP A 26 0.21 -9.28 10.13
C ASP A 26 -0.64 -8.34 9.25
N TYR A 27 -0.16 -7.92 8.09
CA TYR A 27 -0.95 -7.08 7.17
C TYR A 27 -1.04 -7.70 5.77
N LEU A 28 -2.17 -7.50 5.09
CA LEU A 28 -2.43 -8.04 3.75
C LEU A 28 -2.81 -6.92 2.79
N ILE A 29 -1.95 -6.66 1.79
CA ILE A 29 -2.16 -5.56 0.84
C ILE A 29 -2.90 -6.04 -0.40
N GLY A 30 -4.01 -5.37 -0.73
CA GLY A 30 -4.78 -5.66 -1.94
C GLY A 30 -5.47 -7.02 -1.88
N VAL A 31 -5.95 -7.39 -0.70
CA VAL A 31 -6.69 -8.63 -0.45
C VAL A 31 -8.00 -8.25 0.25
N GLN A 32 -9.08 -8.96 -0.08
CA GLN A 32 -10.39 -8.75 0.53
C GLN A 32 -10.98 -10.07 1.05
N LEU A 33 -11.76 -9.98 2.12
CA LEU A 33 -12.57 -11.09 2.62
C LEU A 33 -13.96 -11.04 1.99
N GLU A 34 -14.40 -12.16 1.46
CA GLU A 34 -15.74 -12.36 0.90
C GLU A 34 -16.45 -13.44 1.71
N ARG A 35 -17.63 -13.10 2.23
CA ARG A 35 -18.55 -14.08 2.84
C ARG A 35 -19.30 -14.79 1.72
N SER A 36 -18.66 -15.80 1.13
CA SER A 36 -19.26 -16.65 0.11
C SER A 36 -19.36 -18.08 0.62
N ALA A 37 -20.50 -18.73 0.39
CA ALA A 37 -20.63 -20.16 0.63
C ALA A 37 -19.52 -20.93 -0.11
N ALA A 38 -19.03 -22.01 0.51
CA ALA A 38 -18.01 -22.85 -0.11
C ALA A 38 -18.51 -23.38 -1.48
N GLY A 39 -17.59 -23.46 -2.46
CA GLY A 39 -17.94 -23.77 -3.85
C GLY A 39 -18.57 -25.16 -4.08
N GLY A 40 -18.95 -25.44 -5.32
CA GLY A 40 -19.76 -26.62 -5.72
C GLY A 40 -19.27 -27.98 -5.21
N THR A 41 -17.96 -28.18 -5.05
CA THR A 41 -17.35 -29.43 -4.55
C THR A 41 -17.31 -29.55 -3.02
N ALA A 42 -17.65 -28.49 -2.27
CA ALA A 42 -17.75 -28.57 -0.83
C ALA A 42 -18.99 -29.37 -0.41
N SER A 43 -18.87 -30.13 0.69
CA SER A 43 -19.99 -30.89 1.24
C SER A 43 -21.19 -29.99 1.53
N GLN A 44 -22.42 -30.52 1.43
CA GLN A 44 -23.65 -29.75 1.68
C GLN A 44 -23.65 -29.09 3.06
N SER A 45 -23.14 -29.79 4.09
CA SER A 45 -22.98 -29.26 5.45
C SER A 45 -22.07 -28.03 5.50
N THR A 46 -21.02 -27.97 4.69
CA THR A 46 -20.07 -26.85 4.68
C THR A 46 -20.66 -25.60 4.01
N LYS A 47 -21.61 -25.79 3.09
CA LYS A 47 -22.33 -24.71 2.40
C LYS A 47 -23.42 -24.10 3.28
N GLN A 48 -24.16 -24.93 4.00
CA GLN A 48 -25.24 -24.49 4.90
C GLN A 48 -24.69 -23.82 6.18
N ASP A 49 -23.63 -24.37 6.76
CA ASP A 49 -23.07 -23.87 8.02
C ASP A 49 -22.15 -22.64 7.85
N LEU A 50 -21.89 -22.18 6.62
CA LEU A 50 -20.97 -21.07 6.29
C LEU A 50 -19.62 -21.18 7.01
N LYS A 51 -19.07 -22.40 7.17
CA LYS A 51 -17.85 -22.67 7.98
C LYS A 51 -16.60 -21.91 7.52
N TYR A 52 -16.60 -21.41 6.29
CA TYR A 52 -15.48 -20.73 5.67
C TYR A 52 -15.90 -19.44 4.99
N VAL A 53 -14.98 -18.48 4.99
CA VAL A 53 -15.00 -17.28 4.15
C VAL A 53 -13.90 -17.37 3.12
N ARG A 54 -14.03 -16.62 2.03
CA ARG A 54 -13.05 -16.60 0.95
C ARG A 54 -12.18 -15.36 1.03
N LEU A 55 -10.89 -15.55 1.25
CA LEU A 55 -9.88 -14.52 1.07
C LEU A 55 -9.53 -14.44 -0.42
N ARG A 56 -9.59 -13.26 -1.03
CA ARG A 56 -9.36 -13.06 -2.46
C ARG A 56 -8.33 -11.96 -2.69
N ALA A 57 -7.33 -12.27 -3.52
CA ALA A 57 -6.39 -11.27 -4.00
C ALA A 57 -7.06 -10.35 -5.03
N GLY A 58 -6.70 -9.07 -4.99
CA GLY A 58 -7.12 -8.07 -5.97
C GLY A 58 -6.58 -8.36 -7.37
N ARG A 59 -7.07 -7.60 -8.35
CA ARG A 59 -6.71 -7.78 -9.76
C ARG A 59 -5.19 -7.71 -9.97
N GLY A 60 -4.64 -8.69 -10.68
CA GLY A 60 -3.22 -8.76 -11.02
C GLY A 60 -2.30 -9.16 -9.87
N LYS A 61 -2.85 -9.57 -8.71
CA LYS A 61 -2.09 -10.00 -7.53
C LYS A 61 -2.37 -11.46 -7.20
N LEU A 62 -1.44 -12.07 -6.47
CA LEU A 62 -1.56 -13.41 -5.90
C LEU A 62 -1.43 -13.30 -4.37
N LEU A 63 -2.07 -14.23 -3.67
CA LEU A 63 -1.86 -14.43 -2.24
C LEU A 63 -0.44 -15.01 -1.98
N PRO A 64 0.06 -15.03 -0.73
CA PRO A 64 1.38 -15.59 -0.40
C PRO A 64 1.57 -17.05 -0.84
N ASN A 65 0.48 -17.79 -1.00
CA ASN A 65 0.48 -19.17 -1.50
C ASN A 65 0.45 -19.29 -3.03
N GLY A 66 0.61 -18.19 -3.76
CA GLY A 66 0.57 -18.14 -5.23
C GLY A 66 -0.84 -18.28 -5.85
N LYS A 67 -1.90 -18.38 -5.04
CA LYS A 67 -3.28 -18.52 -5.53
C LYS A 67 -4.02 -17.18 -5.55
N LYS A 68 -5.07 -17.09 -6.39
CA LYS A 68 -5.96 -15.91 -6.43
C LYS A 68 -6.95 -15.86 -5.26
N SER A 69 -7.23 -17.00 -4.64
CA SER A 69 -8.16 -17.10 -3.51
C SER A 69 -7.78 -18.25 -2.58
N MET A 70 -8.20 -18.13 -1.32
CA MET A 70 -8.04 -19.15 -0.29
C MET A 70 -9.27 -19.16 0.61
N TYR A 71 -9.71 -20.34 1.06
CA TYR A 71 -10.74 -20.43 2.08
C TYR A 71 -10.11 -20.28 3.46
N VAL A 72 -10.72 -19.45 4.29
CA VAL A 72 -10.32 -19.14 5.66
C VAL A 72 -11.46 -19.58 6.59
N PRO A 73 -11.17 -20.32 7.68
CA PRO A 73 -12.18 -20.67 8.67
C PRO A 73 -12.85 -19.41 9.27
N VAL A 74 -14.16 -19.46 9.53
CA VAL A 74 -14.87 -18.30 10.12
C VAL A 74 -14.29 -17.88 11.47
N ARG A 75 -13.78 -18.82 12.27
CA ARG A 75 -13.10 -18.50 13.54
C ARG A 75 -11.92 -17.52 13.38
N ASP A 76 -11.27 -17.55 12.22
CA ASP A 76 -10.09 -16.73 11.93
C ASP A 76 -10.48 -15.43 11.17
N ILE A 77 -11.77 -15.19 10.91
CA ILE A 77 -12.23 -14.05 10.11
C ILE A 77 -11.74 -12.72 10.66
N ALA A 78 -11.84 -12.51 11.98
CA ALA A 78 -11.47 -11.25 12.62
C ALA A 78 -9.97 -10.96 12.47
N ARG A 79 -9.12 -12.00 12.52
CA ARG A 79 -7.68 -11.86 12.30
C ARG A 79 -7.37 -11.41 10.88
N TYR A 80 -7.97 -12.06 9.88
CA TYR A 80 -7.74 -11.72 8.47
C TYR A 80 -8.37 -10.37 8.10
N ASP A 81 -9.50 -10.01 8.71
CA ASP A 81 -10.16 -8.72 8.51
C ASP A 81 -9.28 -7.59 9.03
N ALA A 82 -8.77 -7.72 10.26
CA ALA A 82 -7.80 -6.77 10.82
C ALA A 82 -6.54 -6.64 9.94
N ALA A 83 -6.02 -7.76 9.41
CA ALA A 83 -4.87 -7.75 8.51
C ALA A 83 -5.16 -7.03 7.17
N CYS A 84 -6.36 -7.23 6.60
CA CYS A 84 -6.83 -6.53 5.40
C CYS A 84 -6.99 -5.02 5.66
N CYS A 85 -7.60 -4.63 6.78
CA CYS A 85 -7.75 -3.24 7.19
C CYS A 85 -6.40 -2.54 7.35
N ARG A 86 -5.45 -3.16 8.08
CA ARG A 86 -4.10 -2.61 8.26
C ARG A 86 -3.36 -2.52 6.93
N GLY A 87 -3.47 -3.52 6.07
CA GLY A 87 -2.89 -3.47 4.72
C GLY A 87 -3.45 -2.34 3.85
N ALA A 88 -4.75 -2.05 3.94
CA ALA A 88 -5.37 -0.93 3.25
C ALA A 88 -4.89 0.43 3.77
N GLN A 89 -4.74 0.58 5.09
CA GLN A 89 -4.21 1.78 5.72
C GLN A 89 -2.74 2.02 5.31
N ILE A 90 -1.90 0.99 5.40
CA ILE A 90 -0.50 1.05 4.96
C ILE A 90 -0.42 1.47 3.49
N GLN A 91 -1.24 0.87 2.62
CA GLN A 91 -1.24 1.22 1.19
C GLN A 91 -1.63 2.69 0.95
N LYS A 92 -2.54 3.25 1.75
CA LYS A 92 -2.93 4.67 1.66
C LYS A 92 -1.77 5.57 2.05
N LEU A 93 -1.10 5.28 3.18
CA LEU A 93 0.04 6.04 3.66
C LEU A 93 1.23 5.96 2.69
N GLU A 94 1.52 4.77 2.13
CA GLU A 94 2.58 4.59 1.13
C GLU A 94 2.32 5.41 -0.15
N ARG A 95 1.06 5.56 -0.58
CA ARG A 95 0.71 6.44 -1.71
C ARG A 95 0.95 7.91 -1.37
N GLU A 96 0.57 8.35 -0.18
CA GLU A 96 0.80 9.72 0.27
C GLU A 96 2.30 10.03 0.39
N LEU A 97 3.07 9.09 0.93
CA LEU A 97 4.52 9.16 1.03
C LEU A 97 5.16 9.30 -0.37
N ASN A 98 4.75 8.48 -1.34
CA ASN A 98 5.24 8.58 -2.72
C ASN A 98 4.92 9.95 -3.36
N GLN A 99 3.73 10.50 -3.09
CA GLN A 99 3.35 11.82 -3.59
C GLN A 99 4.20 12.93 -2.96
N LEU A 100 4.46 12.85 -1.65
CA LEU A 100 5.30 13.82 -0.94
C LEU A 100 6.75 13.74 -1.39
N GLN A 101 7.31 12.54 -1.56
CA GLN A 101 8.65 12.37 -2.12
C GLN A 101 8.75 12.98 -3.52
N ALA A 102 7.77 12.77 -4.39
CA ALA A 102 7.74 13.39 -5.71
C ALA A 102 7.64 14.93 -5.65
N GLN A 103 6.99 15.50 -4.63
CA GLN A 103 6.97 16.95 -4.40
C GLN A 103 8.32 17.48 -3.93
N ILE A 104 8.99 16.78 -3.01
CA ILE A 104 10.32 17.14 -2.52
C ILE A 104 11.32 17.15 -3.69
N VAL A 105 11.35 16.09 -4.50
CA VAL A 105 12.23 15.99 -5.69
C VAL A 105 11.99 17.13 -6.67
N LYS A 106 10.75 17.60 -6.82
CA LYS A 106 10.42 18.76 -7.68
C LYS A 106 10.87 20.09 -7.10
N LEU A 107 11.02 20.20 -5.78
CA LEU A 107 11.44 21.41 -5.09
C LEU A 107 12.95 21.45 -4.87
N GLU A 108 13.62 20.30 -4.85
CA GLU A 108 15.07 20.24 -4.78
C GLU A 108 15.70 20.92 -6.00
N PRO A 109 16.76 21.73 -5.77
CA PRO A 109 17.48 22.39 -6.86
C PRO A 109 18.22 21.32 -7.67
N SER A 110 17.62 20.88 -8.77
CA SER A 110 18.32 20.04 -9.75
C SER A 110 19.47 20.86 -10.35
N PRO A 111 20.69 20.30 -10.43
CA PRO A 111 21.84 20.98 -11.05
C PRO A 111 21.61 21.31 -12.54
N TYR A 112 20.60 20.70 -13.18
CA TYR A 112 20.22 20.95 -14.56
C TYR A 112 19.06 21.95 -14.73
N ARG A 113 18.41 22.39 -13.64
CA ARG A 113 17.23 23.29 -13.71
C ARG A 113 17.61 24.72 -14.12
N SER A 114 18.81 25.15 -13.75
CA SER A 114 19.38 26.47 -14.10
C SER A 114 19.62 26.66 -15.60
N VAL A 115 19.61 25.60 -16.40
CA VAL A 115 19.86 25.65 -17.85
C VAL A 115 18.61 26.08 -18.64
N ARG A 116 17.40 25.96 -18.05
CA ARG A 116 16.14 26.34 -18.71
C ARG A 116 15.80 27.84 -18.62
N ASP A 117 16.30 28.56 -17.62
CA ASP A 117 16.00 29.99 -17.42
C ASP A 117 16.92 30.94 -18.22
N GLY A 118 17.44 30.46 -19.36
CA GLY A 118 17.86 31.36 -20.45
C GLY A 118 19.22 32.05 -20.33
N LYS A 119 20.09 31.71 -19.37
CA LYS A 119 21.49 32.17 -19.39
C LYS A 119 22.43 31.01 -19.72
N ARG A 120 22.62 30.76 -21.02
CA ARG A 120 23.80 30.03 -21.49
C ARG A 120 25.05 30.81 -21.02
N PRO A 121 25.98 30.22 -20.27
CA PRO A 121 27.27 30.87 -20.05
C PRO A 121 27.91 31.06 -21.42
N ARG A 122 28.13 32.32 -21.84
CA ARG A 122 28.95 32.62 -23.01
C ARG A 122 30.35 32.13 -22.67
N PHE A 123 30.77 31.04 -23.29
CA PHE A 123 32.17 30.66 -23.33
C PHE A 123 32.92 31.80 -24.04
N VAL A 124 33.61 32.62 -23.26
CA VAL A 124 34.59 33.57 -23.80
C VAL A 124 35.81 32.72 -24.16
N ARG A 125 36.02 32.47 -25.45
CA ARG A 125 37.29 31.91 -25.93
C ARG A 125 38.36 32.99 -25.72
N GLN A 126 39.39 32.64 -24.95
CA GLN A 126 40.65 33.40 -24.89
C GLN A 126 41.42 33.22 -26.20
#